data_AF-A0A4U7CQG8-F1
#
_entry.id   AF-A0A4U7CQG8-F1
#
_cell.length_a   1.000
_cell.length_b   1.000
_cell.length_c   1.000
_cell.angle_alpha   90.00
_cell.angle_beta   90.00
_cell.angle_gamma   90.00
#
_symmetry.space_group_name_H-M   'P 1'
#
loop_
_entity.id
_entity.type
_entity.pdbx_description
1 polymer ?
#
loop_
_entity_poly.entity_id
_entity_poly.type
_entity_poly.pdbx_seq_one_letter_code
_entity_poly.pdbx_strand_id
1 'polypeptide(L)'
;TLHWEHISSIHEALLFPEVEFSSELFVLDRDRYTCSGGVAPMDMILTLIAREHGAQLAENIAEEYLHERIRDFTERQRTPLKVRLGTSQPKLVEVVTLMEANLHEPLTLDELASHARLSRRQLERLFQRHLGCAPTRYYMDLRLARARQLLLQTEMPITD
;
A
#
# COMPACT_ATOMS: atom_id res chain seq x y z
N THR A 1 -4.08 -1.46 12.41
CA THR A 1 -3.69 -0.81 11.13
C THR A 1 -3.32 0.65 11.39
N LEU A 2 -2.67 1.29 10.43
CA LEU A 2 -2.43 2.74 10.35
C LEU A 2 -2.22 3.15 8.87
N HIS A 3 -1.95 4.42 8.60
CA HIS A 3 -1.71 4.87 7.22
C HIS A 3 -0.53 4.13 6.57
N TRP A 4 -0.73 3.64 5.34
CA TRP A 4 0.20 2.78 4.61
C TRP A 4 1.64 3.34 4.51
N GLU A 5 1.80 4.67 4.46
CA GLU A 5 3.12 5.32 4.42
C GLU A 5 3.95 5.08 5.69
N HIS A 6 3.31 4.74 6.80
CA HIS A 6 3.95 4.58 8.10
C HIS A 6 4.08 3.10 8.50
N ILE A 7 3.24 2.20 7.98
CA ILE A 7 3.25 0.77 8.32
C ILE A 7 4.67 0.20 8.15
N SER A 8 5.27 0.37 6.97
CA SER A 8 6.58 -0.18 6.69
C SER A 8 7.66 0.42 7.60
N SER A 9 7.62 1.73 7.87
CA SER A 9 8.65 2.41 8.68
C SER A 9 8.63 1.96 10.13
N ILE A 10 7.43 1.83 10.72
CA ILE A 10 7.27 1.35 12.10
C ILE A 10 7.65 -0.13 12.21
N HIS A 11 7.27 -0.93 11.20
CA HIS A 11 7.62 -2.34 11.17
C HIS A 11 9.14 -2.54 11.07
N GLU A 12 9.82 -1.81 10.17
CA GLU A 12 11.28 -1.89 10.03
C GLU A 12 12.04 -1.34 11.25
N ALA A 13 11.50 -0.33 11.93
CA ALA A 13 12.10 0.19 13.16
C ALA A 13 11.92 -0.72 14.39
N LEU A 14 11.20 -1.85 14.25
CA LEU A 14 10.94 -2.83 15.33
C LEU A 14 10.36 -2.21 16.61
N LEU A 15 9.64 -1.08 16.49
CA LEU A 15 9.14 -0.32 17.64
C LEU A 15 8.07 -1.06 18.45
N PHE A 16 7.34 -1.99 17.80
CA PHE A 16 6.23 -2.72 18.41
C PHE A 16 6.26 -4.19 17.96
N PRO A 17 7.19 -5.02 18.48
CA PRO A 17 7.42 -6.37 17.99
C PRO A 17 6.24 -7.34 18.23
N GLU A 18 5.37 -7.04 19.19
CA GLU A 18 4.19 -7.85 19.51
C GLU A 18 2.94 -7.43 18.70
N VAL A 19 3.04 -6.39 17.87
CA VAL A 19 1.91 -5.85 17.11
C VAL A 19 1.93 -6.40 15.68
N GLU A 20 0.84 -7.06 15.28
CA GLU A 20 0.60 -7.42 13.89
C GLU A 20 0.04 -6.22 13.12
N PHE A 21 0.82 -5.73 12.15
CA PHE A 21 0.40 -4.61 11.30
C PHE A 21 -0.40 -5.11 10.08
N SER A 22 -1.68 -4.75 10.02
CA SER A 22 -2.54 -4.99 8.86
C SER A 22 -2.53 -3.81 7.88
N SER A 23 -2.61 -4.11 6.58
CA SER A 23 -2.79 -3.15 5.48
C SER A 23 -4.25 -2.83 5.14
N GLU A 24 -5.20 -3.35 5.92
CA GLU A 24 -6.64 -3.09 5.79
C GLU A 24 -6.98 -1.63 6.09
N LEU A 25 -8.15 -1.17 5.60
CA LEU A 25 -8.64 0.19 5.83
C LEU A 25 -8.85 0.48 7.31
N PHE A 26 -9.41 -0.49 8.04
CA PHE A 26 -9.61 -0.46 9.49
C PHE A 26 -9.54 -1.87 10.06
N VAL A 27 -9.21 -1.98 11.34
CA VAL A 27 -9.14 -3.24 12.10
C VAL A 27 -9.94 -3.08 13.38
N LEU A 28 -10.82 -4.05 13.63
CA LEU A 28 -11.61 -4.15 14.85
C LEU A 28 -11.11 -5.38 15.63
N ASP A 29 -10.24 -5.18 16.63
CA ASP A 29 -9.76 -6.25 17.51
C ASP A 29 -10.26 -6.01 18.94
N ARG A 30 -11.24 -6.81 19.39
CA ARG A 30 -11.82 -6.75 20.74
C ARG A 30 -12.26 -5.33 21.11
N ASP A 31 -11.56 -4.67 22.03
CA ASP A 31 -11.82 -3.32 22.54
C ASP A 31 -10.92 -2.25 21.89
N ARG A 32 -10.20 -2.59 20.81
CA ARG A 32 -9.25 -1.72 20.12
C ARG A 32 -9.62 -1.58 18.64
N TYR A 33 -9.95 -0.35 18.26
CA TYR A 33 -10.31 -0.02 16.88
C TYR A 33 -9.27 0.92 16.28
N THR A 34 -8.76 0.57 15.11
CA THR A 34 -7.74 1.36 14.40
C THR A 34 -8.11 1.51 12.95
N CYS A 35 -7.75 2.62 12.32
CA CYS A 35 -7.99 2.85 10.90
C CYS A 35 -6.82 3.60 10.25
N SER A 36 -6.78 3.53 8.92
CA SER A 36 -5.70 4.07 8.09
C SER A 36 -5.71 5.60 7.95
N GLY A 37 -6.73 6.28 8.48
CA GLY A 37 -6.92 7.73 8.37
C GLY A 37 -7.71 8.16 7.13
N GLY A 38 -7.70 9.46 6.84
CA GLY A 38 -8.50 10.05 5.76
C GLY A 38 -10.00 9.81 5.99
N VAL A 39 -10.66 9.19 5.01
CA VAL A 39 -12.09 8.81 5.09
C VAL A 39 -12.34 7.43 5.71
N ALA A 40 -11.31 6.61 5.96
CA ALA A 40 -11.46 5.29 6.57
C ALA A 40 -12.13 5.27 7.97
N PRO A 41 -11.95 6.28 8.85
CA PRO A 41 -12.71 6.34 10.10
C PRO A 41 -14.22 6.37 9.88
N MET A 42 -14.70 7.01 8.81
CA MET A 42 -16.13 7.08 8.48
C MET A 42 -16.66 5.70 8.13
N ASP A 43 -15.96 4.96 7.27
CA ASP A 43 -16.32 3.57 6.93
C ASP A 43 -16.36 2.67 8.18
N MET A 44 -15.36 2.83 9.06
CA MET A 44 -15.26 2.05 10.30
C MET A 44 -16.44 2.32 11.23
N ILE A 45 -16.77 3.59 11.48
CA ILE A 45 -17.86 3.99 12.38
C ILE A 45 -19.20 3.57 11.79
N LEU A 46 -19.43 3.76 10.49
CA LEU A 46 -20.65 3.33 9.82
C LEU A 46 -20.81 1.80 9.85
N THR A 47 -19.70 1.05 9.76
CA THR A 47 -19.70 -0.40 9.95
C THR A 47 -20.10 -0.80 11.38
N LEU A 48 -19.62 -0.09 12.40
CA LEU A 48 -20.01 -0.32 13.80
C LEU A 48 -21.49 0.00 14.04
N ILE A 49 -21.97 1.14 13.53
CA ILE A 49 -23.38 1.54 13.60
C ILE A 49 -24.26 0.48 12.91
N ALA A 50 -23.87 -0.01 11.74
CA ALA A 50 -24.62 -1.06 11.05
C ALA A 50 -24.72 -2.36 11.86
N ARG A 51 -23.65 -2.72 12.60
CA ARG A 51 -23.64 -3.92 13.47
C ARG A 51 -24.55 -3.76 14.69
N GLU A 52 -24.60 -2.58 15.29
CA GLU A 52 -25.35 -2.34 16.54
C GLU A 52 -26.80 -1.91 16.31
N HIS A 53 -27.06 -1.16 15.24
CA HIS A 53 -28.34 -0.49 14.98
C HIS A 53 -28.96 -0.84 13.63
N GLY A 54 -28.30 -1.68 12.84
CA GLY A 54 -28.76 -2.13 11.53
C GLY A 54 -28.29 -1.25 10.38
N ALA A 55 -28.22 -1.86 9.19
CA ALA A 55 -27.67 -1.23 7.98
C ALA A 55 -28.40 0.06 7.57
N GLN A 56 -29.72 0.14 7.74
CA GLN A 56 -30.51 1.31 7.32
C GLN A 56 -30.06 2.60 8.01
N LEU A 57 -29.72 2.54 9.31
CA LEU A 57 -29.26 3.74 10.02
C LEU A 57 -27.89 4.19 9.49
N ALA A 58 -26.98 3.24 9.26
CA ALA A 58 -25.68 3.55 8.69
C ALA A 58 -25.78 4.14 7.27
N GLU A 59 -26.69 3.63 6.44
CA GLU A 59 -26.95 4.17 5.10
C GLU A 59 -27.50 5.59 5.13
N ASN A 60 -28.46 5.88 6.01
CA ASN A 60 -29.00 7.24 6.16
C ASN A 60 -27.92 8.24 6.62
N ILE A 61 -27.06 7.83 7.55
CA ILE A 61 -25.93 8.67 8.00
C ILE A 61 -24.92 8.82 6.85
N ALA A 62 -24.63 7.77 6.09
CA ALA A 62 -23.75 7.87 4.93
C ALA A 62 -24.27 8.89 3.91
N GLU A 63 -25.58 8.88 3.64
CA GLU A 63 -26.24 9.83 2.73
C GLU A 63 -26.13 11.28 3.24
N GLU A 64 -26.36 11.53 4.53
CA GLU A 64 -26.23 12.86 5.14
C GLU A 64 -24.80 13.43 5.01
N TYR A 65 -23.79 12.56 5.09
CA TYR A 65 -22.38 12.93 4.95
C TYR A 65 -21.88 12.88 3.51
N LEU A 66 -22.75 12.66 2.52
CA LEU A 66 -22.39 12.50 1.09
C LEU A 66 -21.32 11.41 0.89
N HIS A 67 -21.34 10.39 1.73
CA HIS A 67 -20.40 9.27 1.69
C HIS A 67 -20.91 8.21 0.73
N GLU A 68 -20.47 8.29 -0.53
CA GLU A 68 -21.00 7.51 -1.66
C GLU A 68 -21.09 6.00 -1.42
N ARG A 69 -20.16 5.43 -0.62
CA ARG A 69 -20.13 3.99 -0.34
C ARG A 69 -19.37 3.70 0.96
N ILE A 70 -20.00 2.92 1.83
CA ILE A 70 -19.34 2.32 3.00
C ILE A 70 -18.40 1.21 2.50
N ARG A 71 -17.10 1.43 2.64
CA ARG A 71 -16.05 0.49 2.21
C ARG A 71 -15.85 -0.62 3.23
N ASP A 72 -15.58 -1.83 2.73
CA ASP A 72 -15.26 -2.97 3.59
C ASP A 72 -13.82 -2.88 4.13
N PHE A 73 -13.56 -3.48 5.29
CA PHE A 73 -12.23 -3.48 5.91
C PHE A 73 -11.16 -4.12 5.01
N THR A 74 -11.52 -5.14 4.22
CA THR A 74 -10.62 -5.85 3.30
C THR A 74 -10.18 -5.01 2.10
N GLU A 75 -10.81 -3.86 1.87
CA GLU A 75 -10.40 -2.96 0.80
C GLU A 75 -9.04 -2.34 1.11
N ARG A 76 -8.26 -2.10 0.05
CA ARG A 76 -6.89 -1.61 0.18
C ARG A 76 -6.87 -0.11 0.42
N GLN A 77 -5.98 0.34 1.33
CA GLN A 77 -5.75 1.76 1.58
C GLN A 77 -5.26 2.54 0.35
N ARG A 78 -4.36 1.92 -0.41
CA ARG A 78 -3.73 2.51 -1.59
C ARG A 78 -4.27 1.86 -2.84
N THR A 79 -4.64 2.68 -3.81
CA THR A 79 -4.97 2.23 -5.16
C THR A 79 -3.80 1.43 -5.74
N PRO A 80 -3.97 0.12 -6.02
CA PRO A 80 -2.89 -0.69 -6.58
C PRO A 80 -2.39 -0.09 -7.89
N LEU A 81 -1.10 -0.28 -8.19
CA LEU A 81 -0.54 0.15 -9.47
C LEU A 81 -1.34 -0.40 -10.68
N LYS A 82 -1.93 -1.59 -10.54
CA LYS A 82 -2.85 -2.21 -11.50
C LYS A 82 -4.06 -1.35 -11.86
N VAL A 83 -4.58 -0.58 -10.90
CA VAL A 83 -5.71 0.33 -11.15
C VAL A 83 -5.22 1.61 -11.83
N ARG A 84 -4.04 2.12 -11.47
CA ARG A 84 -3.43 3.30 -12.11
C ARG A 84 -2.98 3.07 -13.56
N LEU A 85 -2.45 1.88 -13.86
CA LEU A 85 -1.98 1.49 -15.20
C LEU A 85 -3.06 0.76 -16.02
N GLY A 86 -4.21 0.49 -15.41
CA GLY A 86 -5.23 -0.41 -15.94
C GLY A 86 -4.81 -1.88 -15.95
N THR A 87 -5.77 -2.76 -16.23
CA THR A 87 -5.54 -4.22 -16.35
C THR A 87 -4.71 -4.62 -17.57
N SER A 88 -4.37 -3.68 -18.45
CA SER A 88 -3.69 -3.94 -19.73
C SER A 88 -2.20 -4.30 -19.60
N GLN A 89 -1.57 -4.06 -18.45
CA GLN A 89 -0.13 -4.30 -18.25
C GLN A 89 0.18 -5.18 -17.04
N PRO A 90 -0.30 -6.44 -16.99
CA PRO A 90 -0.12 -7.31 -15.82
C PRO A 90 1.35 -7.56 -15.48
N LYS A 91 2.22 -7.68 -16.49
CA LYS A 91 3.66 -7.88 -16.28
C LYS A 91 4.37 -6.66 -15.68
N LEU A 92 3.93 -5.45 -16.02
CA LEU A 92 4.51 -4.23 -15.44
C LEU A 92 4.12 -4.13 -13.96
N VAL A 93 2.86 -4.41 -13.65
CA VAL A 93 2.37 -4.48 -12.27
C VAL A 93 3.15 -5.51 -11.47
N GLU A 94 3.34 -6.71 -12.01
CA GLU A 94 4.11 -7.79 -11.38
C GLU A 94 5.54 -7.34 -11.05
N VAL A 95 6.27 -6.76 -12.01
CA VAL A 95 7.64 -6.30 -11.78
C VAL A 95 7.70 -5.18 -10.75
N VAL A 96 6.82 -4.19 -10.82
CA VAL A 96 6.82 -3.09 -9.84
C VAL A 96 6.44 -3.61 -8.45
N THR A 97 5.53 -4.58 -8.35
CA THR A 97 5.20 -5.23 -7.06
C THR A 97 6.43 -5.93 -6.48
N LEU A 98 7.20 -6.64 -7.32
CA LEU A 98 8.46 -7.25 -6.89
C LEU A 98 9.49 -6.21 -6.46
N MET A 99 9.60 -5.08 -7.16
CA MET A 99 10.48 -3.99 -6.76
C MET A 99 10.07 -3.38 -5.42
N GLU A 100 8.79 -3.07 -5.22
CA GLU A 100 8.26 -2.53 -3.95
C GLU A 100 8.47 -3.50 -2.78
N ALA A 101 8.41 -4.81 -3.03
CA ALA A 101 8.63 -5.84 -2.01
C ALA A 101 10.11 -6.07 -1.64
N ASN A 102 11.07 -5.64 -2.48
CA ASN A 102 12.49 -5.93 -2.33
C ASN A 102 13.36 -4.66 -2.28
N LEU A 103 12.94 -3.63 -1.53
CA LEU A 103 13.67 -2.36 -1.48
C LEU A 103 14.99 -2.41 -0.68
N HIS A 104 15.05 -3.30 0.33
CA HIS A 104 16.22 -3.53 1.16
C HIS A 104 17.29 -4.34 0.41
N GLU A 105 16.90 -5.49 -0.15
CA GLU A 105 17.72 -6.38 -0.97
C GLU A 105 17.23 -6.36 -2.42
N PRO A 106 17.66 -5.36 -3.23
CA PRO A 106 17.09 -5.17 -4.56
C PRO A 106 17.48 -6.29 -5.52
N LEU A 107 16.45 -6.93 -6.07
CA LEU A 107 16.58 -7.85 -7.20
C LEU A 107 17.25 -7.17 -8.40
N THR A 108 18.12 -7.90 -9.08
CA THR A 108 18.72 -7.49 -10.36
C THR A 108 17.65 -7.41 -11.46
N LEU A 109 17.95 -6.66 -12.53
CA LEU A 109 17.05 -6.58 -13.68
C LEU A 109 16.83 -7.95 -14.35
N ASP A 110 17.83 -8.82 -14.31
CA ASP A 110 17.73 -10.14 -14.90
C ASP A 110 16.81 -11.04 -14.05
N GLU A 111 16.90 -10.97 -12.72
CA GLU A 111 15.95 -11.66 -11.82
C GLU A 111 14.52 -11.15 -12.01
N LEU A 112 14.31 -9.84 -12.03
CA LEU A 112 12.99 -9.24 -12.26
C LEU A 112 12.40 -9.65 -13.61
N ALA A 113 13.23 -9.66 -14.66
CA ALA A 113 12.82 -10.10 -15.98
C ALA A 113 12.46 -11.60 -15.98
N SER A 114 13.26 -12.44 -15.33
CA SER A 114 13.00 -13.87 -15.18
C SER A 114 11.70 -14.15 -14.43
N HIS A 115 11.45 -13.49 -13.29
CA HIS A 115 10.21 -13.64 -12.53
C HIS A 115 8.98 -13.28 -13.38
N ALA A 116 9.03 -12.17 -14.12
CA ALA A 116 7.93 -11.73 -14.99
C ALA A 116 7.87 -12.45 -16.36
N ARG A 117 8.72 -13.45 -16.58
CA ARG A 117 8.86 -14.18 -17.87
C ARG A 117 9.02 -13.20 -19.03
N LEU A 118 10.01 -12.33 -18.91
CA LEU A 118 10.44 -11.34 -19.89
C LEU A 118 11.94 -11.45 -20.12
N SER A 119 12.38 -11.02 -21.30
CA SER A 119 13.78 -10.63 -21.49
C SER A 119 14.03 -9.23 -20.93
N ARG A 120 15.26 -8.94 -20.54
CA ARG A 120 15.69 -7.61 -20.08
C ARG A 120 15.30 -6.48 -21.04
N ARG A 121 15.46 -6.69 -22.35
CA ARG A 121 15.06 -5.72 -23.38
C ARG A 121 13.55 -5.46 -23.40
N GLN A 122 12.72 -6.51 -23.19
CA GLN A 122 11.27 -6.34 -23.10
C GLN A 122 10.88 -5.58 -21.84
N LEU A 123 11.55 -5.85 -20.72
CA LEU A 123 11.36 -5.14 -19.47
C LEU A 123 11.68 -3.64 -19.62
N GLU A 124 12.85 -3.30 -20.17
CA GLU A 124 13.25 -1.92 -20.42
C GLU A 124 12.25 -1.18 -21.32
N ARG A 125 11.82 -1.82 -22.41
CA ARG A 125 10.82 -1.23 -23.32
C ARG A 125 9.47 -1.03 -22.64
N LEU A 126 9.07 -1.95 -21.76
CA LEU A 126 7.82 -1.86 -21.01
C LEU A 126 7.83 -0.65 -20.07
N PHE A 127 8.92 -0.47 -19.33
CA PHE A 127 9.12 0.69 -18.47
C PHE A 127 9.17 1.99 -19.28
N GLN A 128 9.94 2.05 -20.37
CA GLN A 128 10.01 3.25 -21.19
C GLN A 128 8.64 3.64 -21.78
N ARG A 129 7.87 2.66 -22.23
CA ARG A 129 6.56 2.89 -22.86
C ARG A 129 5.50 3.39 -21.88
N HIS A 130 5.49 2.88 -20.65
CA HIS A 130 4.39 3.11 -19.71
C HIS A 130 4.75 4.03 -18.54
N LEU A 131 6.03 4.13 -18.19
CA LEU A 131 6.53 4.94 -17.06
C LEU A 131 7.56 5.98 -17.50
N GLY A 132 7.93 6.04 -18.79
CA GLY A 132 8.78 7.08 -19.36
C GLY A 132 10.24 7.06 -18.88
N CYS A 133 10.67 6.01 -18.18
CA CYS A 133 12.00 5.91 -17.59
C CYS A 133 12.55 4.48 -17.67
N ALA A 134 13.85 4.32 -17.39
CA ALA A 134 14.48 3.01 -17.31
C ALA A 134 14.10 2.27 -16.00
N PRO A 135 14.03 0.93 -16.00
CA PRO A 135 13.72 0.15 -14.80
C PRO A 135 14.68 0.42 -13.63
N THR A 136 15.98 0.59 -13.91
CA THR A 136 16.98 0.92 -12.88
C THR A 136 16.70 2.25 -12.20
N ARG A 137 16.32 3.27 -13.00
CA ARG A 137 16.00 4.61 -12.48
C ARG A 137 14.77 4.56 -11.59
N TYR A 138 13.71 3.90 -12.07
CA TYR A 138 12.48 3.73 -11.31
C TYR A 138 12.74 3.02 -9.97
N TYR A 139 13.51 1.94 -9.98
CA TYR A 139 13.83 1.20 -8.77
C TYR A 139 14.67 2.02 -7.78
N MET A 140 15.62 2.81 -8.29
CA MET A 140 16.38 3.75 -7.47
C MET A 140 15.47 4.81 -6.81
N ASP A 141 14.55 5.40 -7.58
CA ASP A 141 13.63 6.41 -7.07
C ASP A 141 12.71 5.83 -5.96
N LEU A 142 12.25 4.57 -6.09
CA LEU A 142 11.53 3.87 -5.02
C LEU A 142 12.37 3.73 -3.74
N ARG A 143 13.63 3.31 -3.87
CA ARG A 143 14.53 3.12 -2.73
C ARG A 143 14.85 4.45 -2.04
N LEU A 144 15.07 5.52 -2.81
CA LEU A 144 15.29 6.86 -2.27
C LEU A 144 14.06 7.39 -1.54
N ALA A 145 12.87 7.17 -2.09
CA ALA A 145 11.62 7.54 -1.42
C ALA A 145 11.48 6.81 -0.08
N ARG A 146 11.80 5.51 -0.04
CA ARG A 146 11.77 4.69 1.18
C ARG A 146 12.79 5.16 2.23
N ALA A 147 14.04 5.37 1.82
CA ALA A 147 15.09 5.87 2.70
C ALA A 147 14.71 7.24 3.30
N ARG A 148 14.15 8.15 2.49
CA ARG A 148 13.64 9.44 2.96
C ARG A 148 12.51 9.27 3.99
N GLN A 149 11.59 8.32 3.79
CA GLN A 149 10.53 8.05 4.75
C GLN A 149 11.10 7.56 6.09
N LEU A 150 12.05 6.63 6.06
CA LEU A 150 12.71 6.15 7.29
C LEU A 150 13.37 7.29 8.05
N LEU A 151 14.20 8.10 7.37
CA LEU A 151 14.88 9.25 7.99
C LEU A 151 13.93 10.28 8.61
N LEU A 152 12.71 10.40 8.11
CA LEU A 152 11.72 11.35 8.62
C LEU A 152 10.82 10.77 9.71
N GLN A 153 10.68 9.45 9.78
CA GLN A 153 9.67 8.78 10.60
C GLN A 153 10.28 7.89 11.70
N THR A 154 11.58 7.65 11.66
CA THR A 154 12.29 6.79 12.61
C THR A 154 13.60 7.44 13.03
N GLU A 155 14.13 7.01 14.18
CA GLU A 155 15.47 7.39 14.66
C GLU A 155 16.52 6.32 14.30
N MET A 156 16.28 5.53 13.24
CA MET A 156 17.23 4.51 12.83
C MET A 156 18.57 5.15 12.42
N PRO A 157 19.70 4.58 12.84
CA PRO A 157 21.00 5.06 12.42
C PRO A 157 21.17 4.88 10.91
N ILE A 158 21.89 5.83 10.28
CA ILE A 158 22.15 5.84 8.83
C ILE A 158 23.17 4.75 8.44
N THR A 159 23.89 4.21 9.43
CA THR A 159 24.93 3.20 9.30
C THR A 159 24.65 2.07 10.29
N ASP A 160 24.98 0.84 9.90
CA ASP A 160 25.25 -0.24 10.85
C ASP A 160 26.51 0.06 11.67
#